data_AF-A0A7S2AJL1-F1
#
_entry.id   AF-A0A7S2AJL1-F1
#
_cell.length_a   1.000
_cell.length_b   1.000
_cell.length_c   1.000
_cell.angle_alpha   90.00
_cell.angle_beta   90.00
_cell.angle_gamma   90.00
#
_symmetry.space_group_name_H-M   'P 1'
#
loop_
_entity.id
_entity.type
_entity.pdbx_description
1 polymer ?
#
loop_
_entity_poly.entity_id
_entity_poly.type
_entity_poly.pdbx_seq_one_letter_code
_entity_poly.pdbx_strand_id
1 'polypeptide(L)'
;DIKWLQPSMWATWQMMDRSSSWGLIKGSPTQRNVEGATGGFFIFAQFTRHIRPGMKILETNPYPSESDSHSIDPAEDDDMTLVAMSADKIVVVVGPSWPQGYQGWGAERGSKGRKLKIDLEAFQASGEAQVWCTWTGDIKLETNEDSGEREPNNFGLGKAEYDEWRKTKYQKVAPVKLDGSALPINLPKDTVCTYEVPRA
;
A
#
# COMPACT_ATOMS: atom_id res chain seq x y z
N ASP A 1 15.19 4.12 -5.43
CA ASP A 1 16.29 3.87 -4.47
C ASP A 1 16.40 2.40 -3.99
N ILE A 2 15.32 1.74 -3.56
CA ILE A 2 15.33 0.32 -3.09
C ILE A 2 15.98 -0.67 -4.09
N LYS A 3 15.77 -0.47 -5.39
CA LYS A 3 16.41 -1.24 -6.49
C LYS A 3 17.94 -1.24 -6.39
N TRP A 4 18.54 -0.11 -6.05
CA TRP A 4 19.99 0.09 -6.05
C TRP A 4 20.61 -0.26 -4.71
N LEU A 5 19.99 0.16 -3.61
CA LEU A 5 20.52 -0.05 -2.27
C LEU A 5 20.32 -1.47 -1.74
N GLN A 6 19.36 -2.21 -2.29
CA GLN A 6 19.01 -3.57 -1.87
C GLN A 6 18.92 -3.73 -0.34
N PRO A 7 18.15 -2.87 0.36
CA PRO A 7 18.10 -2.89 1.81
C PRO A 7 17.57 -4.23 2.31
N SER A 8 18.26 -4.81 3.30
CA SER A 8 17.83 -6.07 3.95
C SER A 8 16.98 -5.83 5.20
N MET A 9 16.88 -4.59 5.68
CA MET A 9 16.00 -4.21 6.79
C MET A 9 15.55 -2.76 6.68
N TRP A 10 14.46 -2.44 7.38
CA TRP A 10 14.00 -1.08 7.63
C TRP A 10 13.65 -0.94 9.11
N ALA A 11 14.14 0.13 9.74
CA ALA A 11 13.79 0.48 11.11
C ALA A 11 13.06 1.83 11.11
N THR A 12 11.93 1.90 11.83
CA THR A 12 11.33 3.20 12.13
C THR A 12 12.21 3.94 13.14
N TRP A 13 12.24 5.27 13.05
CA TRP A 13 13.02 6.07 13.99
C TRP A 13 12.43 6.01 15.40
N GLN A 14 11.17 6.41 15.57
CA GLN A 14 10.51 6.44 16.88
C GLN A 14 9.19 5.66 16.88
N MET A 15 9.03 4.80 17.89
CA MET A 15 7.83 3.97 18.06
C MET A 15 6.65 4.80 18.58
N MET A 16 6.88 5.72 19.52
CA MET A 16 5.84 6.53 20.16
C MET A 16 6.16 8.01 19.99
N ASP A 17 5.15 8.82 19.64
CA ASP A 17 5.27 10.27 19.52
C ASP A 17 4.00 10.97 20.03
N ARG A 18 4.15 12.20 20.52
CA ARG A 18 3.01 12.99 21.02
C ARG A 18 2.07 13.40 19.89
N SER A 19 2.60 13.55 18.67
CA SER A 19 1.84 13.79 17.46
C SER A 19 1.51 12.48 16.75
N SER A 20 0.45 12.49 15.95
CA SER A 20 0.03 11.32 15.15
C SER A 20 0.86 11.12 13.88
N SER A 21 1.85 11.99 13.59
CA SER A 21 2.51 12.07 12.29
C SER A 21 3.85 11.35 12.19
N TRP A 22 4.62 11.24 13.28
CA TRP A 22 5.99 10.69 13.22
C TRP A 22 6.14 9.33 13.91
N GLY A 23 5.35 9.07 14.96
CA GLY A 23 5.37 7.81 15.71
C GLY A 23 4.39 6.79 15.14
N LEU A 24 4.66 5.50 15.40
CA LEU A 24 3.69 4.44 15.13
C LEU A 24 2.55 4.45 16.17
N ILE A 25 2.83 4.86 17.40
CA ILE A 25 1.86 4.99 18.49
C ILE A 25 1.78 6.45 18.91
N LYS A 26 0.58 6.99 19.01
CA LYS A 26 0.33 8.29 19.62
C LYS A 26 0.37 8.15 21.14
N GLY A 27 1.18 8.94 21.80
CA GLY A 27 1.30 8.94 23.25
C GLY A 27 2.53 9.67 23.75
N SER A 28 2.75 9.63 25.06
CA SER A 28 3.82 10.37 25.71
C SER A 28 4.39 9.53 26.85
N PRO A 29 5.63 9.04 26.73
CA PRO A 29 6.29 8.32 27.81
C PRO A 29 6.42 9.18 29.08
N THR A 30 6.64 10.48 28.91
CA THR A 30 6.73 11.45 30.02
C THR A 30 5.40 11.60 30.77
N GLN A 31 4.28 11.66 30.03
CA GLN A 31 2.94 11.76 30.63
C GLN A 31 2.34 10.39 30.97
N ARG A 32 3.06 9.31 30.65
CA ARG A 32 2.65 7.91 30.86
C ARG A 32 1.28 7.60 30.27
N ASN A 33 1.03 8.12 29.07
CA ASN A 33 -0.21 7.87 28.35
C ASN A 33 0.05 7.18 27.00
N VAL A 34 -0.96 6.45 26.56
CA VAL A 34 -1.02 5.81 25.24
C VAL A 34 -2.39 6.14 24.67
N GLU A 35 -2.42 6.83 23.54
CA GLU A 35 -3.66 7.29 22.91
C GLU A 35 -4.10 6.36 21.78
N GLY A 36 -3.17 5.62 21.17
CA GLY A 36 -3.49 4.55 20.21
C GLY A 36 -2.55 4.49 19.02
N ALA A 37 -2.79 3.56 18.11
CA ALA A 37 -2.00 3.39 16.90
C ALA A 37 -2.32 4.47 15.84
N THR A 38 -1.27 5.00 15.21
CA THR A 38 -1.34 5.98 14.12
C THR A 38 -1.53 5.27 12.77
N GLY A 39 -1.88 6.02 11.72
CA GLY A 39 -1.88 5.48 10.35
C GLY A 39 -0.53 4.87 9.95
N GLY A 40 0.58 5.47 10.42
CA GLY A 40 1.93 4.96 10.20
C GLY A 40 2.13 3.53 10.76
N PHE A 41 1.53 3.19 11.91
CA PHE A 41 1.59 1.82 12.43
C PHE A 41 0.91 0.81 11.51
N PHE A 42 -0.24 1.16 10.96
CA PHE A 42 -0.98 0.23 10.11
C PHE A 42 -0.34 0.07 8.74
N ILE A 43 0.26 1.14 8.19
CA ILE A 43 1.11 1.04 7.00
C ILE A 43 2.34 0.17 7.31
N PHE A 44 3.04 0.42 8.42
CA PHE A 44 4.18 -0.39 8.84
C PHE A 44 3.80 -1.87 9.03
N ALA A 45 2.58 -2.14 9.50
CA ALA A 45 2.07 -3.47 9.65
C ALA A 45 1.81 -4.19 8.32
N GLN A 46 1.49 -3.48 7.22
CA GLN A 46 1.40 -4.08 5.88
C GLN A 46 2.72 -4.71 5.46
N PHE A 47 3.85 -4.09 5.78
CA PHE A 47 5.15 -4.68 5.50
C PHE A 47 5.48 -5.80 6.50
N THR A 48 5.48 -5.49 7.79
CA THR A 48 6.02 -6.40 8.82
C THR A 48 5.17 -7.64 9.07
N ARG A 49 3.87 -7.63 8.73
CA ARG A 49 3.00 -8.82 8.86
C ARG A 49 3.03 -9.75 7.65
N HIS A 50 3.53 -9.30 6.51
CA HIS A 50 3.45 -10.09 5.29
C HIS A 50 4.84 -10.42 4.76
N ILE A 51 5.78 -9.50 4.85
CA ILE A 51 7.18 -9.69 4.47
C ILE A 51 7.95 -10.23 5.67
N ARG A 52 8.47 -11.45 5.53
CA ARG A 52 9.12 -12.20 6.62
C ARG A 52 10.62 -12.33 6.38
N PRO A 53 11.41 -12.49 7.45
CA PRO A 53 12.85 -12.75 7.33
C PRO A 53 13.12 -13.89 6.33
N GLY A 54 14.07 -13.67 5.43
CA GLY A 54 14.41 -14.63 4.37
C GLY A 54 13.66 -14.44 3.04
N MET A 55 12.62 -13.58 3.00
CA MET A 55 12.02 -13.21 1.73
C MET A 55 12.96 -12.34 0.89
N LYS A 56 12.96 -12.57 -0.42
CA LYS A 56 13.71 -11.76 -1.38
C LYS A 56 12.84 -10.62 -1.89
N ILE A 57 13.30 -9.38 -1.73
CA ILE A 57 12.69 -8.22 -2.38
C ILE A 57 13.01 -8.32 -3.87
N LEU A 58 11.97 -8.28 -4.70
CA LEU A 58 12.07 -8.35 -6.14
C LEU A 58 12.08 -6.94 -6.72
N GLU A 59 12.84 -6.77 -7.79
CA GLU A 59 12.78 -5.55 -8.57
C GLU A 59 11.43 -5.50 -9.31
N THR A 60 10.71 -4.41 -9.15
CA THR A 60 9.53 -4.10 -9.96
C THR A 60 9.96 -3.20 -11.10
N ASN A 61 9.75 -3.64 -12.34
CA ASN A 61 9.94 -2.78 -13.51
C ASN A 61 8.64 -2.01 -13.76
N PRO A 62 8.60 -0.67 -13.59
CA PRO A 62 7.40 0.11 -13.84
C PRO A 62 7.10 0.30 -15.35
N TYR A 63 7.97 -0.15 -16.26
CA TYR A 63 7.80 0.04 -17.71
C TYR A 63 7.07 -1.16 -18.37
N PRO A 64 5.73 -1.12 -18.58
CA PRO A 64 5.11 -1.99 -19.57
C PRO A 64 5.60 -1.56 -20.96
N SER A 65 5.79 -2.53 -21.84
CA SER A 65 6.23 -2.33 -23.22
C SER A 65 5.39 -1.29 -23.98
N GLU A 66 6.08 -0.28 -24.53
CA GLU A 66 5.84 0.59 -25.70
C GLU A 66 4.44 1.21 -26.02
N SER A 67 3.33 0.92 -25.34
CA SER A 67 2.01 1.45 -25.80
C SER A 67 1.19 2.26 -24.80
N ASP A 68 1.60 2.41 -23.54
CA ASP A 68 0.92 3.32 -22.61
C ASP A 68 1.85 4.47 -22.22
N SER A 69 1.46 5.69 -22.60
CA SER A 69 2.21 6.92 -22.34
C SER A 69 2.21 7.26 -20.85
N HIS A 70 3.03 6.56 -20.09
CA HIS A 70 3.62 7.09 -18.88
C HIS A 70 5.11 7.25 -19.15
N SER A 71 5.56 8.47 -19.45
CA SER A 71 6.97 8.81 -19.33
C SER A 71 7.30 8.79 -17.83
N ILE A 72 7.61 7.61 -17.30
CA ILE A 72 7.92 7.42 -15.88
C ILE A 72 9.39 7.81 -15.69
N ASP A 73 9.62 9.02 -15.19
CA ASP A 73 10.91 9.40 -14.61
C ASP A 73 11.02 8.76 -13.21
N PRO A 74 12.02 7.89 -12.96
CA PRO A 74 12.23 7.29 -11.63
C PRO A 74 12.58 8.31 -10.54
N ALA A 75 12.80 9.59 -10.87
CA ALA A 75 12.89 10.70 -9.92
C ALA A 75 11.54 11.34 -9.57
N GLU A 76 10.49 11.11 -10.38
CA GLU A 76 9.14 11.65 -10.19
C GLU A 76 8.12 10.59 -9.73
N ASP A 77 8.43 9.30 -9.95
CA ASP A 77 7.58 8.18 -9.57
C ASP A 77 7.77 7.75 -8.10
N ASP A 78 6.89 8.26 -7.24
CA ASP A 78 6.80 7.94 -5.80
C ASP A 78 5.74 6.85 -5.50
N ASP A 79 5.23 6.12 -6.50
CA ASP A 79 4.21 5.11 -6.28
C ASP A 79 4.74 3.93 -5.44
N MET A 80 4.13 3.72 -4.27
CA MET A 80 4.54 2.65 -3.37
C MET A 80 4.11 1.28 -3.91
N THR A 81 5.04 0.57 -4.56
CA THR A 81 4.89 -0.84 -4.93
C THR A 81 6.10 -1.61 -4.45
N LEU A 82 5.88 -2.67 -3.69
CA LEU A 82 6.94 -3.57 -3.27
C LEU A 82 6.50 -5.01 -3.47
N VAL A 83 7.37 -5.79 -4.11
CA VAL A 83 7.17 -7.23 -4.28
C VAL A 83 8.25 -7.96 -3.48
N ALA A 84 7.83 -8.90 -2.65
CA ALA A 84 8.71 -9.79 -1.92
C ALA A 84 8.28 -11.25 -2.16
N MET A 85 9.22 -12.19 -2.11
CA MET A 85 8.95 -13.57 -2.44
C MET A 85 9.62 -14.53 -1.45
N SER A 86 8.89 -15.58 -1.08
CA SER A 86 9.39 -16.79 -0.43
C SER A 86 9.22 -18.00 -1.35
N ALA A 87 9.58 -19.20 -0.87
CA ALA A 87 9.36 -20.43 -1.62
C ALA A 87 7.87 -20.69 -1.90
N ASP A 88 7.00 -20.36 -0.95
CA ASP A 88 5.58 -20.71 -0.92
C ASP A 88 4.64 -19.60 -1.40
N LYS A 89 5.07 -18.33 -1.38
CA LYS A 89 4.22 -17.20 -1.76
C LYS A 89 4.97 -15.99 -2.29
N ILE A 90 4.22 -15.14 -2.96
CA ILE A 90 4.59 -13.78 -3.36
C ILE A 90 3.75 -12.81 -2.54
N VAL A 91 4.39 -11.78 -2.02
CA VAL A 91 3.77 -10.70 -1.29
C VAL A 91 3.90 -9.44 -2.11
N VAL A 92 2.78 -8.84 -2.49
CA VAL A 92 2.74 -7.56 -3.19
C VAL A 92 2.13 -6.53 -2.25
N VAL A 93 2.89 -5.51 -1.87
CA VAL A 93 2.38 -4.35 -1.14
C VAL A 93 2.19 -3.20 -2.12
N VAL A 94 0.99 -2.61 -2.12
CA VAL A 94 0.60 -1.55 -3.04
C VAL A 94 -0.02 -0.41 -2.24
N GLY A 95 0.54 0.78 -2.38
CA GLY A 95 -0.02 2.03 -1.88
C GLY A 95 -0.77 2.83 -2.93
N PRO A 96 -1.41 3.92 -2.51
CA PRO A 96 -2.14 4.80 -3.42
C PRO A 96 -1.15 5.52 -4.34
N SER A 97 -1.66 6.14 -5.40
CA SER A 97 -0.81 6.96 -6.26
C SER A 97 -0.48 8.29 -5.58
N TRP A 98 0.76 8.75 -5.72
CA TRP A 98 1.20 10.04 -5.22
C TRP A 98 1.20 11.06 -6.36
N PRO A 99 0.77 12.31 -6.13
CA PRO A 99 0.88 13.36 -7.14
C PRO A 99 2.35 13.48 -7.59
N GLN A 100 2.58 13.41 -8.90
CA GLN A 100 3.90 13.51 -9.50
C GLN A 100 4.49 14.91 -9.26
N GLY A 101 5.76 14.97 -8.84
CA GLY A 101 6.50 16.19 -8.55
C GLY A 101 6.36 16.72 -7.11
N TYR A 102 7.44 17.26 -6.56
CA TYR A 102 7.45 17.91 -5.24
C TYR A 102 6.56 19.18 -5.26
N GLN A 103 5.29 19.04 -4.93
CA GLN A 103 4.35 20.18 -4.82
C GLN A 103 4.33 20.81 -3.42
N GLY A 104 5.42 20.64 -2.65
CA GLY A 104 5.52 21.12 -1.27
C GLY A 104 4.78 20.24 -0.25
N TRP A 105 4.80 20.67 1.01
CA TRP A 105 4.22 19.96 2.16
C TRP A 105 2.68 19.98 2.21
N GLY A 106 2.01 20.49 1.17
CA GLY A 106 0.55 20.70 1.10
C GLY A 106 -0.19 19.89 0.05
N ALA A 107 0.50 19.09 -0.78
CA ALA A 107 -0.14 18.32 -1.85
C ALA A 107 -1.02 17.20 -1.29
N GLU A 108 -2.18 16.97 -1.91
CA GLU A 108 -3.09 15.86 -1.57
C GLU A 108 -2.46 14.51 -1.91
N ARG A 109 -1.68 13.99 -0.98
CA ARG A 109 -1.00 12.72 -1.12
C ARG A 109 -1.98 11.55 -0.99
N GLY A 110 -1.96 10.63 -1.96
CA GLY A 110 -2.83 9.45 -1.95
C GLY A 110 -4.28 9.69 -2.42
N SER A 111 -4.58 10.88 -2.96
CA SER A 111 -5.94 11.29 -3.34
C SER A 111 -6.53 10.52 -4.54
N LYS A 112 -5.69 9.76 -5.27
CA LYS A 112 -6.10 8.94 -6.40
C LYS A 112 -5.97 7.45 -6.09
N GLY A 113 -7.01 6.71 -6.44
CA GLY A 113 -6.93 5.25 -6.50
C GLY A 113 -5.98 4.79 -7.60
N ARG A 114 -5.58 3.52 -7.54
CA ARG A 114 -4.60 2.93 -8.45
C ARG A 114 -5.18 1.67 -9.09
N LYS A 115 -5.17 1.63 -10.42
CA LYS A 115 -5.52 0.44 -11.22
C LYS A 115 -4.26 -0.07 -11.89
N LEU A 116 -3.91 -1.32 -11.65
CA LEU A 116 -2.69 -1.93 -12.18
C LEU A 116 -2.86 -3.45 -12.34
N LYS A 117 -2.03 -4.02 -13.22
CA LYS A 117 -1.99 -5.46 -13.47
C LYS A 117 -0.53 -5.90 -13.29
N ILE A 118 -0.28 -6.78 -12.32
CA ILE A 118 1.06 -7.29 -12.05
C ILE A 118 1.15 -8.67 -12.67
N ASP A 119 2.04 -8.84 -13.65
CA ASP A 119 2.34 -10.14 -14.22
C ASP A 119 3.23 -10.95 -13.27
N LEU A 120 2.77 -12.15 -12.92
CA LEU A 120 3.47 -13.08 -12.03
C LEU A 120 3.83 -14.40 -12.74
N GLU A 121 3.83 -14.43 -14.08
CA GLU A 121 4.05 -15.64 -14.88
C GLU A 121 5.37 -16.34 -14.51
N ALA A 122 6.45 -15.56 -14.39
CA ALA A 122 7.78 -16.07 -14.06
C ALA A 122 7.88 -16.73 -12.66
N PHE A 123 6.86 -16.60 -11.82
CA PHE A 123 6.90 -17.03 -10.42
C PHE A 123 5.98 -18.20 -10.09
N GLN A 124 5.32 -18.80 -11.10
CA GLN A 124 4.40 -19.93 -10.92
C GLN A 124 3.27 -19.60 -9.92
N ALA A 125 2.84 -18.34 -9.92
CA ALA A 125 1.72 -17.89 -9.12
C ALA A 125 0.41 -18.47 -9.65
N SER A 126 -0.46 -18.94 -8.76
CA SER A 126 -1.78 -19.46 -9.13
C SER A 126 -2.80 -19.24 -8.01
N GLY A 127 -4.08 -19.46 -8.30
CA GLY A 127 -5.14 -19.39 -7.29
C GLY A 127 -5.63 -17.97 -6.98
N GLU A 128 -5.85 -17.70 -5.70
CA GLU A 128 -6.42 -16.44 -5.22
C GLU A 128 -5.45 -15.73 -4.28
N ALA A 129 -5.25 -14.44 -4.51
CA ALA A 129 -4.50 -13.59 -3.60
C ALA A 129 -5.32 -13.31 -2.35
N GLN A 130 -4.76 -13.61 -1.18
CA GLN A 130 -5.33 -13.14 0.09
C GLN A 130 -4.98 -11.67 0.27
N VAL A 131 -5.95 -10.85 0.66
CA VAL A 131 -5.77 -9.39 0.65
C VAL A 131 -6.04 -8.78 2.02
N TRP A 132 -5.13 -7.89 2.44
CA TRP A 132 -5.26 -7.08 3.65
C TRP A 132 -5.06 -5.62 3.32
N CYS A 133 -5.95 -4.76 3.81
CA CYS A 133 -5.92 -3.34 3.49
C CYS A 133 -6.02 -2.48 4.75
N THR A 134 -5.31 -1.36 4.72
CA THR A 134 -5.42 -0.28 5.70
C THR A 134 -5.85 0.98 4.97
N TRP A 135 -6.79 1.69 5.55
CA TRP A 135 -7.04 3.08 5.17
C TRP A 135 -5.98 3.97 5.82
N THR A 136 -5.42 4.91 5.07
CA THR A 136 -4.32 5.79 5.49
C THR A 136 -4.75 7.24 5.69
N GLY A 137 -6.02 7.57 5.48
CA GLY A 137 -6.50 8.96 5.55
C GLY A 137 -6.58 9.57 6.96
N ASP A 138 -6.02 8.91 7.97
CA ASP A 138 -5.57 9.57 9.21
C ASP A 138 -4.42 10.58 8.90
N ILE A 139 -3.71 10.42 7.78
CA ILE A 139 -2.79 11.41 7.22
C ILE A 139 -3.62 12.45 6.46
N LYS A 140 -4.38 13.31 7.16
CA LYS A 140 -4.97 14.50 6.51
C LYS A 140 -3.97 15.65 6.51
N LEU A 141 -3.63 16.12 5.32
CA LEU A 141 -3.73 17.55 5.02
C LEU A 141 -5.15 17.73 4.48
N GLU A 142 -5.94 18.59 5.12
CA GLU A 142 -7.36 18.77 4.81
C GLU A 142 -7.60 19.39 3.43
N THR A 143 -8.80 19.14 2.90
CA THR A 143 -9.45 19.64 1.66
C THR A 143 -8.84 19.10 0.37
N ASN A 144 -9.55 18.29 -0.44
CA ASN A 144 -10.80 18.65 -1.13
C ASN A 144 -11.75 17.44 -1.42
N GLU A 145 -13.07 17.66 -1.42
CA GLU A 145 -14.15 16.64 -1.53
C GLU A 145 -14.86 16.59 -2.90
N ASP A 146 -14.31 17.25 -3.92
CA ASP A 146 -15.07 17.74 -5.08
C ASP A 146 -15.73 16.72 -6.03
N SER A 147 -15.40 15.43 -6.00
CA SER A 147 -16.02 14.49 -6.96
C SER A 147 -17.15 13.64 -6.39
N GLY A 148 -17.15 13.30 -5.09
CA GLY A 148 -18.19 12.45 -4.46
C GLY A 148 -18.46 11.06 -5.08
N GLU A 149 -17.93 10.78 -6.27
CA GLU A 149 -18.21 9.62 -7.10
C GLU A 149 -17.14 8.55 -6.91
N ARG A 150 -17.62 7.31 -6.86
CA ARG A 150 -16.82 6.14 -6.54
C ARG A 150 -16.53 5.33 -7.80
N GLU A 151 -15.25 5.06 -8.00
CA GLU A 151 -14.80 4.02 -8.94
C GLU A 151 -15.05 2.62 -8.34
N PRO A 152 -15.47 1.63 -9.15
CA PRO A 152 -15.46 0.22 -8.75
C PRO A 152 -14.07 -0.11 -8.19
N ASN A 153 -13.98 -0.89 -7.11
CA ASN A 153 -12.71 -1.31 -6.49
C ASN A 153 -12.73 -2.80 -6.14
N ASN A 154 -11.57 -3.37 -5.80
CA ASN A 154 -11.44 -4.80 -5.47
C ASN A 154 -12.23 -5.23 -4.22
N PHE A 155 -12.90 -4.31 -3.52
CA PHE A 155 -13.63 -4.61 -2.30
C PHE A 155 -15.13 -4.85 -2.52
N GLY A 156 -15.70 -4.43 -3.66
CA GLY A 156 -17.12 -4.65 -3.97
C GLY A 156 -18.13 -4.05 -2.98
N LEU A 157 -17.68 -3.23 -2.02
CA LEU A 157 -18.50 -2.73 -0.91
C LEU A 157 -19.57 -1.74 -1.38
N GLY A 158 -20.72 -1.68 -0.70
CA GLY A 158 -21.67 -0.55 -0.80
C GLY A 158 -21.11 0.73 -0.15
N LYS A 159 -21.86 1.86 -0.21
CA LYS A 159 -21.41 3.15 0.37
C LYS A 159 -21.20 3.07 1.89
N ALA A 160 -22.20 2.59 2.62
CA ALA A 160 -22.14 2.50 4.08
C ALA A 160 -21.03 1.57 4.57
N GLU A 161 -20.89 0.41 3.90
CA GLU A 161 -19.83 -0.56 4.19
C GLU A 161 -18.44 0.00 3.87
N TYR A 162 -18.30 0.80 2.81
CA TYR A 162 -17.05 1.48 2.48
C TYR A 162 -16.71 2.58 3.50
N ASP A 163 -17.70 3.36 3.93
CA ASP A 163 -17.50 4.39 4.96
C ASP A 163 -17.17 3.78 6.33
N GLU A 164 -17.72 2.60 6.65
CA GLU A 164 -17.32 1.82 7.82
C GLU A 164 -15.92 1.24 7.66
N TRP A 165 -15.62 0.65 6.50
CA TRP A 165 -14.29 0.13 6.17
C TRP A 165 -13.20 1.21 6.31
N ARG A 166 -13.44 2.45 5.87
CA ARG A 166 -12.51 3.58 6.06
C ARG A 166 -12.20 3.88 7.53
N LYS A 167 -13.14 3.62 8.44
CA LYS A 167 -12.92 3.80 9.89
C LYS A 167 -12.05 2.70 10.47
N THR A 168 -11.92 1.58 9.77
CA THR A 168 -11.15 0.44 10.22
C THR A 168 -9.72 0.52 9.70
N LYS A 169 -8.77 0.42 10.63
CA LYS A 169 -7.37 0.72 10.33
C LYS A 169 -6.60 -0.47 9.76
N TYR A 170 -7.15 -1.69 9.74
CA TYR A 170 -6.53 -2.85 9.09
C TYR A 170 -7.53 -3.98 8.98
N GLN A 171 -7.82 -4.45 7.77
CA GLN A 171 -8.82 -5.48 7.53
C GLN A 171 -8.39 -6.46 6.47
N LYS A 172 -8.77 -7.73 6.67
CA LYS A 172 -8.76 -8.71 5.60
C LYS A 172 -9.99 -8.48 4.71
N VAL A 173 -9.80 -8.45 3.41
CA VAL A 173 -10.89 -8.27 2.43
C VAL A 173 -11.06 -9.54 1.59
N ALA A 174 -12.05 -9.53 0.70
CA ALA A 174 -12.30 -10.64 -0.19
C ALA A 174 -11.04 -10.99 -1.01
N PRO A 175 -10.72 -12.28 -1.19
CA PRO A 175 -9.61 -12.70 -2.03
C PRO A 175 -9.79 -12.22 -3.47
N VAL A 176 -8.67 -11.97 -4.14
CA VAL A 176 -8.65 -11.55 -5.55
C VAL A 176 -8.15 -12.71 -6.40
N LYS A 177 -8.99 -13.18 -7.32
CA LYS A 177 -8.60 -14.19 -8.32
C LYS A 177 -7.57 -13.61 -9.28
N LEU A 178 -6.58 -14.42 -9.62
CA LEU A 178 -5.67 -14.09 -10.72
C LEU A 178 -6.41 -14.19 -12.06
N ASP A 179 -6.07 -13.28 -12.97
CA ASP A 179 -6.44 -13.30 -14.39
C ASP A 179 -5.30 -13.97 -15.17
N GLY A 180 -5.35 -15.30 -15.28
CA GLY A 180 -4.20 -16.09 -15.72
C GLY A 180 -3.07 -16.04 -14.69
N SER A 181 -1.87 -15.60 -15.10
CA SER A 181 -0.74 -15.32 -14.21
C SER A 181 -0.78 -13.93 -13.58
N ALA A 182 -1.72 -13.08 -13.99
CA ALA A 182 -1.69 -11.68 -13.63
C ALA A 182 -2.58 -11.38 -12.42
N LEU A 183 -2.09 -10.55 -11.52
CA LEU A 183 -2.83 -10.05 -10.36
C LEU A 183 -3.50 -8.70 -10.71
N PRO A 184 -4.85 -8.66 -10.86
CA PRO A 184 -5.57 -7.41 -11.07
C PRO A 184 -5.72 -6.63 -9.76
N ILE A 185 -5.26 -5.39 -9.75
CA ILE A 185 -5.28 -4.53 -8.57
C ILE A 185 -6.08 -3.28 -8.88
N ASN A 186 -7.10 -3.05 -8.05
CA ASN A 186 -7.92 -1.85 -8.08
C ASN A 186 -8.04 -1.32 -6.65
N LEU A 187 -7.12 -0.42 -6.34
CA LEU A 187 -6.86 0.13 -5.02
C LEU A 187 -7.56 1.49 -4.88
N PRO A 188 -8.41 1.71 -3.86
CA PRO A 188 -8.99 3.02 -3.61
C PRO A 188 -7.96 4.05 -3.18
N LYS A 189 -8.35 5.32 -3.24
CA LYS A 189 -7.58 6.42 -2.65
C LYS A 189 -7.33 6.18 -1.15
N ASP A 190 -6.26 6.77 -0.64
CA ASP A 190 -5.88 6.71 0.78
C ASP A 190 -5.82 5.28 1.34
N THR A 191 -5.34 4.33 0.55
CA THR A 191 -5.36 2.91 0.93
C THR A 191 -4.04 2.25 0.61
N VAL A 192 -3.57 1.42 1.53
CA VAL A 192 -2.47 0.50 1.29
C VAL A 192 -2.98 -0.92 1.46
N CYS A 193 -2.73 -1.76 0.46
CA CYS A 193 -3.09 -3.17 0.51
C CYS A 193 -1.88 -4.07 0.30
N THR A 194 -1.92 -5.22 0.97
CA THR A 194 -1.01 -6.33 0.75
C THR A 194 -1.77 -7.51 0.17
N TYR A 195 -1.21 -8.08 -0.89
CA TYR A 195 -1.70 -9.26 -1.59
C TYR A 195 -0.71 -10.39 -1.36
N GLU A 196 -1.15 -11.48 -0.75
CA GLU A 196 -0.38 -12.72 -0.63
C GLU A 196 -0.88 -13.72 -1.68
N VAL A 197 -0.04 -13.96 -2.69
CA VAL A 197 -0.34 -14.85 -3.81
C VAL A 197 0.40 -16.17 -3.59
N PRO A 198 -0.30 -17.32 -3.55
CA PRO A 198 0.36 -18.60 -3.37
C PRO A 198 1.15 -19.00 -4.63
N ARG A 199 2.23 -19.76 -4.41
CA ARG A 199 3.06 -20.36 -5.46
C ARG A 199 2.87 -21.87 -5.46
N ALA A 200 2.92 -22.46 -6.65
CA ALA A 200 2.90 -23.90 -6.85
C ALA A 200 4.26 -24.55 -6.54
#